data_AF-A0A165DZE8-F1
#
_entry.id   AF-A0A165DZE8-F1
#
_cell.length_a   1.000
_cell.length_b   1.000
_cell.length_c   1.000
_cell.angle_alpha   90.00
_cell.angle_beta   90.00
_cell.angle_gamma   90.00
#
_symmetry.space_group_name_H-M   'P 1'
#
loop_
_entity.id
_entity.type
_entity.pdbx_description
1 polymer ?
#
loop_
_entity_poly.entity_id
_entity_poly.type
_entity_poly.pdbx_seq_one_letter_code
_entity_poly.pdbx_strand_id
1 'polypeptide(L)'
;RRPNAYIGLERITFPPNTTFPPIFNLPLATYYFGPDDTSRTLTEDDRHYMTEGGMVFPEDYHVTVSAKRSTVMQFRAMDWGMEKCVLHLAVPAMDHAGANVSMGESTIVDVWKLDETAEILPH
;
A
#
# COMPACT_ATOMS: atom_id res chain seq x y z
N ARG A 1 12.53 3.56 10.35
CA ARG A 1 13.04 3.29 8.99
C ARG A 1 12.83 1.81 8.69
N ARG A 2 11.83 1.47 7.87
CA ARG A 2 11.54 0.07 7.51
C ARG A 2 12.70 -0.57 6.71
N PRO A 3 12.97 -1.89 6.87
CA PRO A 3 13.95 -2.61 6.08
C PRO A 3 13.69 -2.45 4.57
N ASN A 4 14.75 -2.51 3.76
CA ASN A 4 14.60 -2.53 2.32
C ASN A 4 14.04 -3.91 1.91
N ALA A 5 12.93 -3.94 1.17
CA ALA A 5 12.39 -5.19 0.61
C ALA A 5 13.30 -5.79 -0.48
N TYR A 6 14.19 -4.97 -1.04
CA TYR A 6 15.06 -5.29 -2.18
C TYR A 6 16.53 -5.44 -1.75
N ILE A 7 16.82 -6.32 -0.78
CA ILE A 7 18.17 -6.48 -0.24
C ILE A 7 19.12 -7.05 -1.30
N GLY A 8 20.22 -6.36 -1.56
CA GLY A 8 21.30 -6.84 -2.44
C GLY A 8 21.12 -6.50 -3.92
N LEU A 9 19.97 -5.93 -4.31
CA LEU A 9 19.74 -5.48 -5.70
C LEU A 9 20.66 -4.30 -6.08
N GLU A 10 21.10 -3.52 -5.10
CA GLU A 10 22.08 -2.45 -5.28
C GLU A 10 23.46 -2.92 -5.75
N ARG A 11 23.74 -4.22 -5.62
CA ARG A 11 25.07 -4.80 -5.85
C ARG A 11 25.18 -5.47 -7.22
N ILE A 12 24.09 -5.50 -7.97
CA ILE A 12 24.03 -6.17 -9.27
C ILE A 12 24.27 -5.15 -10.37
N THR A 13 25.22 -5.42 -11.26
CA THR A 13 25.48 -4.61 -12.45
C THR A 13 24.82 -5.28 -13.66
N PHE A 14 23.96 -4.52 -14.34
CA PHE A 14 23.25 -5.02 -15.50
C PHE A 14 23.90 -4.53 -16.80
N PRO A 15 24.01 -5.38 -17.83
CA PRO A 15 24.35 -4.93 -19.17
C PRO A 15 23.36 -3.86 -19.66
N PRO A 16 23.81 -2.89 -20.48
CA PRO A 16 22.90 -1.94 -21.11
C PRO A 16 21.84 -2.68 -21.94
N ASN A 17 20.59 -2.20 -21.89
CA ASN A 17 19.39 -2.78 -22.53
C ASN A 17 18.88 -4.12 -21.94
N THR A 18 19.26 -4.46 -20.71
CA THR A 18 18.61 -5.57 -20.00
C THR A 18 17.16 -5.22 -19.66
N THR A 19 16.22 -6.11 -19.98
CA THR A 19 14.80 -5.96 -19.64
C THR A 19 14.42 -6.95 -18.55
N PHE A 20 13.64 -6.50 -17.58
CA PHE A 20 13.16 -7.31 -16.47
C PHE A 20 11.65 -7.51 -16.57
N PRO A 21 11.12 -8.65 -16.06
CA PRO A 21 9.68 -8.75 -15.82
C PRO A 21 9.24 -7.67 -14.81
N PRO A 22 7.97 -7.22 -14.86
CA PRO A 22 7.46 -6.26 -13.90
C PRO A 22 7.64 -6.75 -12.45
N ILE A 23 8.16 -5.89 -11.58
CA ILE A 23 8.21 -6.13 -10.15
C ILE A 23 6.94 -5.53 -9.54
N PHE A 24 6.15 -6.37 -8.88
CA PHE A 24 4.96 -5.90 -8.15
C PHE A 24 5.40 -5.40 -6.77
N ASN A 25 5.12 -4.13 -6.51
CA ASN A 25 5.36 -3.51 -5.21
C ASN A 25 4.06 -3.47 -4.41
N LEU A 26 4.11 -3.97 -3.18
CA LEU A 26 2.98 -3.92 -2.24
C LEU A 26 3.18 -2.73 -1.29
N PRO A 27 2.09 -2.15 -0.76
CA PRO A 27 2.21 -1.11 0.25
C PRO A 27 3.06 -1.59 1.42
N LEU A 28 4.04 -0.78 1.83
CA LEU A 28 4.80 -1.03 3.06
C LEU A 28 3.91 -0.90 4.29
N ALA A 29 2.91 -0.04 4.20
CA ALA A 29 1.94 0.21 5.24
C ALA A 29 0.65 0.73 4.65
N THR A 30 -0.45 0.38 5.31
CA THR A 30 -1.81 0.85 5.00
C THR A 30 -2.34 1.48 6.27
N TYR A 31 -2.94 2.65 6.16
CA TYR A 31 -3.55 3.37 7.27
C TYR A 31 -4.96 3.81 6.90
N TYR A 32 -5.77 4.04 7.92
CA TYR A 32 -7.10 4.61 7.79
C TYR A 32 -7.19 5.91 8.56
N PHE A 33 -8.02 6.83 8.06
CA PHE A 33 -8.44 8.00 8.82
C PHE A 33 -9.90 8.35 8.53
N GLY A 34 -10.53 9.02 9.49
CA GLY A 34 -11.85 9.61 9.33
C GLY A 34 -11.75 10.97 8.64
N PRO A 35 -12.52 11.25 7.58
CA PRO A 35 -12.53 12.57 6.94
C PRO A 35 -12.92 13.70 7.91
N ASP A 36 -13.75 13.37 8.90
CA ASP A 36 -14.21 14.29 9.95
C ASP A 36 -13.19 14.44 11.10
N ASP A 37 -12.12 13.64 11.12
CA ASP A 37 -11.09 13.73 12.14
C ASP A 37 -10.11 14.87 11.84
N THR A 38 -10.33 16.01 12.49
CA THR A 38 -9.45 17.18 12.41
C THR A 38 -8.01 16.92 12.88
N SER A 39 -7.80 15.93 13.74
CA SER A 39 -6.46 15.52 14.20
C SER A 39 -5.73 14.64 13.18
N ARG A 40 -6.45 14.13 12.16
CA ARG A 40 -5.94 13.25 11.10
C ARG A 40 -5.16 12.07 11.64
N THR A 41 -5.67 11.45 12.70
CA THR A 41 -5.04 10.30 13.32
C THR A 41 -5.07 9.12 12.36
N LEU A 42 -3.91 8.50 12.13
CA LEU A 42 -3.75 7.36 11.23
C LEU A 42 -3.73 6.06 12.02
N THR A 43 -4.51 5.07 11.58
CA THR A 43 -4.59 3.74 12.23
C THR A 43 -4.26 2.64 11.22
N GLU A 44 -3.36 1.70 11.53
CA GLU A 44 -2.87 0.69 10.56
C GLU A 44 -3.93 -0.34 10.12
N ASP A 45 -4.50 -1.08 11.07
CA ASP A 45 -5.57 -2.04 10.78
C ASP A 45 -6.40 -2.26 12.04
N ASP A 46 -7.71 -2.42 11.87
CA ASP A 46 -8.63 -2.75 12.96
C ASP A 46 -8.63 -4.26 13.25
N ARG A 47 -8.09 -5.08 12.34
CA ARG A 47 -8.08 -6.55 12.42
C ARG A 47 -6.87 -7.11 13.15
N HIS A 48 -6.04 -6.26 13.75
CA HIS A 48 -4.97 -6.73 14.62
C HIS A 48 -5.56 -7.47 15.82
N TYR A 49 -4.88 -8.51 16.27
CA TYR A 49 -5.31 -9.27 17.44
C TYR A 49 -4.12 -9.63 18.33
N MET A 50 -4.34 -9.62 19.64
CA MET A 50 -3.32 -10.01 20.60
C MET A 50 -3.28 -11.54 20.70
N THR A 51 -2.09 -12.10 20.51
CA THR A 51 -1.78 -13.51 20.81
C THR A 51 -0.87 -13.60 22.03
N GLU A 52 -0.62 -14.81 22.53
CA GLU A 52 0.37 -15.03 23.58
C GLU A 52 1.78 -14.57 23.17
N GLY A 53 2.10 -14.62 21.87
CA GLY A 53 3.38 -14.17 21.31
C GLY A 53 3.44 -12.68 20.96
N GLY A 54 2.37 -11.92 21.18
CA GLY A 54 2.28 -10.49 20.87
C GLY A 54 1.17 -10.13 19.88
N MET A 55 1.14 -8.86 19.47
CA MET A 55 0.15 -8.33 18.55
C MET A 55 0.44 -8.80 17.12
N VAL A 56 -0.54 -9.45 16.51
CA VAL A 56 -0.46 -9.95 15.14
C VAL A 56 -1.30 -9.05 14.25
N PHE A 57 -0.67 -8.57 13.18
CA PHE A 57 -1.34 -7.87 12.08
C PHE A 57 -1.48 -8.87 10.92
N PRO A 58 -2.70 -9.17 10.47
CA PRO A 58 -2.89 -10.04 9.31
C PRO A 58 -2.14 -9.48 8.08
N GLU A 59 -1.46 -10.34 7.32
CA GLU A 59 -0.79 -9.95 6.06
C GLU A 59 -1.79 -9.69 4.91
N ASP A 60 -3.07 -9.95 5.13
CA ASP A 60 -4.10 -9.73 4.13
C ASP A 60 -4.34 -8.22 3.97
N TYR A 61 -3.92 -7.61 2.86
CA TYR A 61 -4.10 -6.18 2.64
C TYR A 61 -5.58 -5.87 2.40
N HIS A 62 -6.26 -5.42 3.46
CA HIS A 62 -7.63 -4.94 3.37
C HIS A 62 -7.63 -3.46 3.01
N VAL A 63 -8.53 -3.07 2.12
CA VAL A 63 -8.68 -1.69 1.67
C VAL A 63 -10.13 -1.33 1.84
N THR A 64 -10.43 -0.33 2.67
CA THR A 64 -11.79 0.10 2.93
C THR A 64 -11.92 1.58 2.65
N VAL A 65 -12.74 1.93 1.67
CA VAL A 65 -13.08 3.31 1.34
C VAL A 65 -14.58 3.50 1.52
N SER A 66 -14.96 4.52 2.29
CA SER A 66 -16.36 4.89 2.51
C SER A 66 -16.46 6.39 2.83
N ALA A 67 -17.67 6.93 2.91
CA ALA A 67 -17.89 8.32 3.31
C ALA A 67 -17.31 8.68 4.69
N LYS A 68 -17.03 7.68 5.54
CA LYS A 68 -16.48 7.87 6.89
C LYS A 68 -15.04 7.40 7.06
N ARG A 69 -14.46 6.78 6.02
CA ARG A 69 -13.13 6.15 6.11
C ARG A 69 -12.40 6.30 4.80
N SER A 70 -11.26 6.98 4.85
CA SER A 70 -10.29 7.03 3.76
C SER A 70 -9.11 6.11 4.07
N THR A 71 -8.50 5.53 3.03
CA THR A 71 -7.32 4.69 3.15
C THR A 71 -6.10 5.43 2.61
N VAL A 72 -4.99 5.39 3.34
CA VAL A 72 -3.67 5.89 2.93
C VAL A 72 -2.74 4.70 2.77
N MET A 73 -2.13 4.57 1.59
CA MET A 73 -1.14 3.53 1.31
C MET A 73 0.22 4.16 1.10
N GLN A 74 1.24 3.62 1.77
CA GLN A 74 2.61 4.06 1.61
C GLN A 74 3.41 3.05 0.79
N PHE A 75 4.00 3.53 -0.30
CA PHE A 75 4.84 2.74 -1.19
C PHE A 75 6.28 3.25 -1.13
N ARG A 76 7.24 2.34 -1.30
CA ARG A 76 8.63 2.69 -1.53
C ARG A 76 8.99 2.36 -2.96
N ALA A 77 9.05 3.39 -3.81
CA ALA A 77 9.61 3.29 -5.14
C ALA A 77 11.11 3.60 -5.08
N MET A 78 11.95 2.67 -5.50
CA MET A 78 13.40 2.85 -5.58
C MET A 78 13.88 2.36 -6.94
N ASP A 79 14.57 3.21 -7.68
CA ASP A 79 15.10 2.85 -9.00
C ASP A 79 16.47 2.19 -8.83
N TRP A 80 16.53 0.90 -9.11
CA TRP A 80 17.77 0.10 -9.12
C TRP A 80 18.35 -0.07 -10.53
N GLY A 81 17.90 0.72 -11.51
CA GLY A 81 18.26 0.56 -12.92
C GLY A 81 17.57 -0.63 -13.59
N MET A 82 16.58 -1.23 -12.93
CA MET A 82 15.81 -2.38 -13.42
C MET A 82 14.41 -2.00 -13.93
N GLU A 83 13.96 -0.78 -13.64
CA GLU A 83 12.55 -0.43 -13.81
C GLU A 83 12.32 1.08 -13.87
N LYS A 84 11.33 1.50 -14.66
CA LYS A 84 10.71 2.82 -14.51
C LYS A 84 9.51 2.62 -13.59
N CYS A 85 9.68 2.85 -12.28
CA CYS A 85 8.59 2.67 -11.33
C CYS A 85 7.43 3.61 -11.65
N VAL A 86 6.25 3.04 -11.94
CA VAL A 86 4.99 3.77 -12.06
C VAL A 86 4.00 3.13 -11.12
N LEU A 87 3.26 3.93 -10.38
CA LEU A 87 2.17 3.45 -9.54
C LEU A 87 0.95 3.21 -10.42
N HIS A 88 0.56 1.94 -10.58
CA HIS A 88 -0.67 1.55 -11.26
C HIS A 88 -1.72 1.20 -10.20
N LEU A 89 -2.84 1.93 -10.20
CA LEU A 89 -4.01 1.56 -9.41
C LEU A 89 -4.97 0.75 -10.29
N ALA A 90 -5.23 -0.48 -9.90
CA ALA A 90 -6.28 -1.31 -10.48
C ALA A 90 -7.33 -1.59 -9.41
N VAL A 91 -8.56 -1.14 -9.64
CA VAL A 91 -9.70 -1.52 -8.80
C VAL A 91 -10.28 -2.79 -9.40
N PRO A 92 -10.17 -3.95 -8.74
CA PRO A 92 -10.67 -5.21 -9.29
C PRO A 92 -12.17 -5.13 -9.53
N ALA A 93 -12.61 -5.57 -10.72
CA ALA A 93 -14.00 -5.89 -10.96
C ALA A 93 -14.48 -6.99 -10.00
N MET A 94 -15.79 -7.02 -9.71
CA MET A 94 -16.42 -7.92 -8.73
C MET A 94 -16.18 -9.42 -9.02
N ASP A 95 -15.69 -9.77 -10.21
CA ASP A 95 -15.44 -11.11 -10.71
C ASP A 95 -13.95 -11.53 -10.71
N HIS A 96 -13.04 -10.73 -10.14
CA HIS A 96 -11.64 -11.12 -10.00
C HIS A 96 -11.48 -12.31 -9.03
N ALA A 97 -11.07 -13.47 -9.58
CA ALA A 97 -10.78 -14.66 -8.80
C ALA A 97 -9.74 -14.37 -7.70
N GLY A 98 -10.14 -14.55 -6.43
CA GLY A 98 -9.26 -14.43 -5.26
C GLY A 98 -9.38 -13.12 -4.48
N ALA A 99 -10.13 -12.11 -4.97
CA ALA A 99 -10.40 -10.88 -4.22
C ALA A 99 -11.83 -10.89 -3.68
N ASN A 100 -12.00 -10.73 -2.37
CA ASN A 100 -13.31 -10.47 -1.76
C ASN A 100 -13.67 -9.00 -1.94
N VAL A 101 -14.08 -8.64 -3.16
CA VAL A 101 -14.49 -7.27 -3.49
C VAL A 101 -15.98 -7.11 -3.16
N SER A 102 -16.30 -6.12 -2.33
CA SER A 102 -17.68 -5.64 -2.18
C SER A 102 -17.71 -4.16 -2.51
N MET A 103 -18.57 -3.78 -3.46
CA MET A 103 -18.73 -2.40 -3.91
C MET A 103 -20.22 -2.08 -3.94
N GLY A 104 -20.59 -0.84 -3.57
CA GLY A 104 -21.96 -0.36 -3.73
C GLY A 104 -22.33 -0.21 -5.21
N GLU A 105 -23.63 -0.21 -5.52
CA GLU A 105 -24.16 -0.19 -6.90
C GLU A 105 -23.59 0.93 -7.79
N SER A 106 -23.28 2.08 -7.19
CA SER A 106 -22.53 3.16 -7.84
C SER A 106 -21.65 3.84 -6.79
N THR A 107 -20.33 3.76 -6.97
CA THR A 107 -19.36 4.35 -6.03
C THR A 107 -18.37 5.20 -6.82
N ILE A 108 -18.21 6.45 -6.39
CA ILE A 108 -17.13 7.33 -6.87
C ILE A 108 -15.99 7.22 -5.86
N VAL A 109 -14.79 6.90 -6.35
CA VAL A 109 -13.57 6.82 -5.53
C VAL A 109 -12.59 7.85 -6.04
N ASP A 110 -12.26 8.82 -5.19
CA ASP A 110 -11.23 9.80 -5.47
C ASP A 110 -9.86 9.28 -5.02
N VAL A 111 -8.87 9.43 -5.90
CA VAL A 111 -7.51 8.93 -5.68
C VAL A 111 -6.55 10.10 -5.74
N TRP A 112 -5.79 10.29 -4.66
CA TRP A 112 -4.88 11.41 -4.50
C TRP A 112 -3.47 10.93 -4.23
N LYS A 113 -2.50 11.65 -4.78
CA LYS A 113 -1.11 11.58 -4.33
C LYS A 113 -0.95 12.57 -3.18
N LEU A 114 -0.49 12.11 -2.03
CA LEU A 114 -0.14 12.98 -0.91
C LEU A 114 1.17 13.72 -1.20
N ASP A 115 1.25 14.99 -0.79
CA ASP A 115 2.42 15.85 -0.98
C ASP A 115 3.47 15.64 0.13
N GLU A 116 3.82 14.39 0.36
CA GLU A 116 4.71 13.99 1.44
C GLU A 116 5.97 13.33 0.89
N THR A 117 7.13 13.81 1.35
CA THR A 117 8.44 13.28 0.97
C THR A 117 9.02 12.34 2.02
N ALA A 118 8.43 12.28 3.22
CA ALA A 118 8.89 11.46 4.33
C ALA A 118 7.93 10.27 4.59
N GLU A 119 8.46 9.21 5.21
CA GLU A 119 7.65 8.09 5.71
C GLU A 119 6.68 8.62 6.77
N ILE A 120 5.38 8.35 6.59
CA ILE A 120 4.37 8.73 7.58
C ILE A 120 4.34 7.63 8.65
N LEU A 121 4.38 8.02 9.92
CA LEU A 121 4.32 7.10 11.04
C LEU A 121 2.91 7.16 11.67
N PRO A 122 2.36 6.03 12.17
CA PRO A 122 1.18 6.10 13.02
C PRO A 122 1.54 6.90 14.28
N HIS A 123 0.73 7.90 14.61
CA HIS A 123 0.85 8.70 15.82
C HIS A 123 -0.11 8.18 16.88
#